data_AF-A0A662R2D0-F1
#
_entry.id   AF-A0A662R2D0-F1
#
_cell.length_a   1.000
_cell.length_b   1.000
_cell.length_c   1.000
_cell.angle_alpha   90.00
_cell.angle_beta   90.00
_cell.angle_gamma   90.00
#
_symmetry.space_group_name_H-M   'P 1'
#
loop_
_entity.id
_entity.type
_entity.pdbx_description
1 polymer ?
#
loop_
_entity_poly.entity_id
_entity_poly.type
_entity_poly.pdbx_seq_one_letter_code
_entity_poly.pdbx_strand_id
1 'polypeptide(L)'
;LDKEVEIEEGKTTAMDALKKVASVKTAYGGGFVEAINGHESLFKMGEKVDWFYTINGFFAEVGAAQYVLHPGDFEIWDYHAWETYGRVAMVGAYPEPFVHG
;
A
#
# COMPACT_ATOMS: atom_id res chain seq x y z
N LEU A 1 9.78 6.18 3.09
CA LEU A 1 10.99 5.42 2.72
C LEU A 1 10.79 5.06 1.26
N ASP A 2 11.50 5.71 0.34
CA ASP A 2 11.55 5.31 -1.06
C ASP A 2 12.57 4.17 -1.23
N LYS A 3 12.16 3.09 -1.91
CA LYS A 3 13.01 1.94 -2.20
C LYS A 3 12.63 1.38 -3.56
N GLU A 4 13.65 1.15 -4.38
CA GLU A 4 13.52 0.32 -5.57
C GLU A 4 13.59 -1.14 -5.16
N VAL A 5 12.69 -1.94 -5.73
CA VAL A 5 12.59 -3.38 -5.43
C VAL A 5 12.67 -4.14 -6.74
N GLU A 6 13.58 -5.10 -6.81
CA GLU A 6 13.62 -6.03 -7.94
C GLU A 6 12.37 -6.92 -7.91
N ILE A 7 11.63 -6.94 -9.01
CA ILE A 7 10.44 -7.77 -9.19
C ILE A 7 10.70 -8.87 -10.21
N GLU A 8 10.14 -10.04 -9.95
CA GLU A 8 9.90 -11.05 -10.97
C GLU A 8 8.56 -10.74 -11.64
N GLU A 9 8.62 -10.35 -12.92
CA GLU A 9 7.43 -10.02 -13.73
C GLU A 9 6.44 -11.19 -13.73
N GLY A 10 5.15 -10.88 -13.50
CA GLY A 10 4.08 -11.88 -13.45
C GLY A 10 4.04 -12.73 -12.18
N LYS A 11 4.91 -12.48 -11.19
CA LYS A 11 4.96 -13.25 -9.93
C LYS A 11 5.02 -12.41 -8.68
N THR A 12 5.79 -11.33 -8.67
CA THR A 12 5.98 -10.52 -7.46
C THR A 12 4.72 -9.72 -7.18
N THR A 13 4.11 -9.98 -6.03
CA THR A 13 2.94 -9.21 -5.59
C THR A 13 3.35 -7.94 -4.84
N ALA A 14 2.44 -6.99 -4.73
CA ALA A 14 2.65 -5.78 -3.91
C ALA A 14 3.03 -6.15 -2.46
N MET A 15 2.38 -7.16 -1.88
CA MET A 15 2.73 -7.69 -0.55
C MET A 15 4.17 -8.25 -0.50
N ASP A 16 4.63 -8.94 -1.54
CA ASP A 16 5.99 -9.48 -1.59
C ASP A 16 7.04 -8.38 -1.71
N ALA A 17 6.75 -7.34 -2.50
CA ALA A 17 7.61 -6.16 -2.60
C ALA A 17 7.70 -5.43 -1.26
N LEU A 18 6.57 -5.22 -0.57
CA LEU A 18 6.57 -4.62 0.76
C LEU A 18 7.39 -5.45 1.76
N LYS A 19 7.25 -6.78 1.75
CA LYS A 19 8.01 -7.68 2.64
C LYS A 19 9.53 -7.66 2.41
N LYS A 20 9.99 -7.28 1.21
CA LYS A 20 11.43 -7.10 0.92
C LYS A 20 12.01 -5.86 1.60
N VAL A 21 11.19 -4.82 1.84
CA VAL A 21 11.64 -3.52 2.35
C VAL A 21 11.25 -3.25 3.80
N ALA A 22 10.23 -3.94 4.31
CA ALA A 22 9.68 -3.73 5.64
C ALA A 22 9.25 -5.03 6.32
N SER A 23 9.18 -5.01 7.65
CA SER A 23 8.62 -6.11 8.43
C SER A 23 7.09 -5.99 8.44
N VAL A 24 6.41 -6.94 7.82
CA VAL A 24 4.95 -6.92 7.65
C VAL A 24 4.29 -7.98 8.49
N LYS A 25 3.27 -7.60 9.27
CA LYS A 25 2.28 -8.53 9.84
C LYS A 25 1.02 -8.46 8.99
N THR A 26 0.41 -9.61 8.73
CA THR A 26 -0.80 -9.71 7.92
C THR A 26 -1.95 -10.29 8.73
N ALA A 27 -3.16 -9.76 8.52
CA ALA A 27 -4.40 -10.28 9.10
C ALA A 27 -5.31 -10.92 8.04
N TYR A 28 -6.45 -11.47 8.48
CA TYR A 28 -7.54 -11.97 7.62
C TYR A 28 -7.08 -12.94 6.51
N GLY A 29 -6.23 -13.91 6.85
CA GLY A 29 -5.75 -14.91 5.89
C GLY A 29 -4.62 -14.43 4.98
N GLY A 30 -3.98 -13.29 5.27
CA GLY A 30 -2.78 -12.83 4.58
C GLY A 30 -3.01 -11.78 3.50
N GLY A 31 -4.27 -11.45 3.20
CA GLY A 31 -4.62 -10.49 2.16
C GLY A 31 -4.49 -9.01 2.57
N PHE A 32 -4.45 -8.74 3.87
CA PHE A 32 -4.40 -7.39 4.43
C PHE A 32 -3.20 -7.21 5.35
N VAL A 33 -2.62 -6.02 5.30
CA VAL A 33 -1.55 -5.61 6.22
C VAL A 33 -2.18 -5.20 7.55
N GLU A 34 -1.71 -5.82 8.62
CA GLU A 34 -2.06 -5.45 10.00
C GLU A 34 -1.00 -4.52 10.60
N ALA A 35 0.26 -4.69 10.21
CA ALA A 35 1.34 -3.85 10.69
C ALA A 35 2.50 -3.75 9.71
N ILE A 36 3.12 -2.58 9.64
CA ILE A 36 4.38 -2.36 8.93
C ILE A 36 5.39 -1.78 9.92
N ASN A 37 6.55 -2.43 10.06
CA ASN A 37 7.63 -2.01 10.96
C ASN A 37 7.18 -1.75 12.42
N GLY A 38 6.18 -2.50 12.90
CA GLY A 38 5.63 -2.39 14.26
C GLY A 38 4.53 -1.34 14.44
N HIS A 39 4.15 -0.62 13.38
CA HIS A 39 2.99 0.27 13.39
C HIS A 39 1.74 -0.52 13.02
N GLU A 40 0.94 -0.85 14.03
CA GLU A 40 -0.25 -1.70 13.89
C GLU A 40 -1.50 -0.88 13.52
N SER A 41 -2.44 -1.50 12.82
CA SER A 41 -3.75 -0.94 12.56
C SER A 41 -4.53 -0.77 13.87
N LEU A 42 -5.16 0.40 14.04
CA LEU A 42 -5.85 0.78 15.27
C LEU A 42 -7.35 0.87 15.01
N PHE A 43 -8.12 0.06 15.73
CA PHE A 43 -9.58 0.01 15.65
C PHE A 43 -10.26 0.18 17.02
N LYS A 44 -9.76 1.08 17.88
CA LYS A 44 -10.29 1.28 19.23
C LYS A 44 -11.04 2.61 19.36
N MET A 45 -12.21 2.55 20.02
CA MET A 45 -12.98 3.68 20.58
C MET A 45 -12.85 5.02 19.83
N GLY A 46 -13.33 5.06 18.59
CA GLY A 46 -13.51 6.30 17.83
C GLY A 46 -12.39 6.61 16.83
N GLU A 47 -11.21 6.02 16.97
CA GLU A 47 -10.10 6.19 16.02
C GLU A 47 -9.91 4.90 15.22
N LYS A 48 -10.09 5.01 13.91
CA LYS A 48 -9.84 3.93 12.93
C LYS A 48 -8.68 4.38 12.06
N VAL A 49 -7.49 3.86 12.31
CA VAL A 49 -6.28 4.17 11.55
C VAL A 49 -5.75 2.87 10.98
N ASP A 50 -5.44 2.87 9.69
CA ASP A 50 -5.06 1.65 8.98
C ASP A 50 -4.07 1.93 7.86
N TRP A 51 -3.49 0.86 7.35
CA TRP A 51 -2.59 0.87 6.21
C TRP A 51 -3.38 0.79 4.91
N PHE A 52 -3.26 1.84 4.10
CA PHE A 52 -3.78 1.89 2.75
C PHE A 52 -2.63 1.77 1.77
N TYR A 53 -2.90 1.18 0.62
CA TYR A 53 -1.92 1.14 -0.45
C TYR A 53 -2.53 1.58 -1.77
N THR A 54 -1.68 2.20 -2.58
CA THR A 54 -2.02 2.65 -3.92
C THR A 54 -0.95 2.22 -4.90
N ILE A 55 -1.36 1.92 -6.12
CA ILE A 55 -0.45 1.66 -7.23
C ILE A 55 -0.62 2.77 -8.26
N ASN A 56 0.47 3.43 -8.65
CA ASN A 56 0.46 4.53 -9.61
C ASN A 56 -0.54 5.66 -9.23
N GLY A 57 -0.75 5.86 -7.92
CA GLY A 57 -1.67 6.86 -7.38
C GLY A 57 -3.15 6.45 -7.33
N PHE A 58 -3.50 5.25 -7.80
CA PHE A 58 -4.85 4.70 -7.67
C PHE A 58 -4.97 3.80 -6.45
N PHE A 59 -6.05 3.98 -5.68
CA PHE A 59 -6.38 3.04 -4.60
C PHE A 59 -6.60 1.65 -5.20
N ALA A 60 -5.88 0.67 -4.67
CA ALA A 60 -6.02 -0.68 -5.14
C ALA A 60 -7.34 -1.28 -4.64
N GLU A 61 -8.12 -1.85 -5.57
CA GLU A 61 -9.41 -2.48 -5.27
C GLU A 61 -9.27 -3.93 -4.78
N VAL A 62 -8.07 -4.48 -4.87
CA VAL A 62 -7.73 -5.86 -4.47
C VAL A 62 -6.79 -5.86 -3.27
N GLY A 63 -6.61 -7.01 -2.61
CA GLY A 63 -5.60 -7.13 -1.56
C GLY A 63 -4.18 -7.08 -2.14
N ALA A 64 -3.19 -6.60 -1.36
CA ALA A 64 -1.81 -6.47 -1.83
C ALA A 64 -1.16 -7.83 -2.21
N ALA A 65 -1.67 -8.94 -1.69
CA ALA A 65 -1.25 -10.29 -2.09
C ALA A 65 -1.84 -10.76 -3.44
N GLN A 66 -2.79 -10.01 -4.02
CA GLN A 66 -3.46 -10.33 -5.28
C GLN A 66 -3.00 -9.43 -6.42
N TYR A 67 -2.50 -8.24 -6.12
CA TYR A 67 -1.94 -7.35 -7.13
C TYR A 67 -0.52 -7.78 -7.49
N VAL A 68 -0.30 -8.18 -8.74
CA VAL A 68 1.02 -8.48 -9.29
C VAL A 68 1.61 -7.21 -9.87
N LEU A 69 2.82 -6.85 -9.42
CA LEU A 69 3.51 -5.63 -9.86
C LEU A 69 4.08 -5.80 -11.28
N HIS A 70 4.07 -4.71 -12.02
CA HIS A 70 4.71 -4.57 -13.31
C HIS A 70 5.92 -3.62 -13.20
N PRO A 71 6.93 -3.78 -14.08
CA PRO A 71 8.08 -2.88 -14.08
C PRO A 71 7.63 -1.43 -14.29
N GLY A 72 8.05 -0.54 -13.39
CA GLY A 72 7.67 0.88 -13.40
C GLY A 72 6.47 1.23 -12.53
N ASP A 73 5.82 0.25 -11.88
CA ASP A 73 4.76 0.54 -10.91
C ASP A 73 5.29 1.26 -9.67
N PHE A 74 4.56 2.28 -9.23
CA PHE A 74 4.79 3.00 -7.99
C PHE A 74 3.82 2.52 -6.91
N GLU A 75 4.32 1.66 -6.03
CA GLU A 75 3.60 1.21 -4.85
C GLU A 75 3.83 2.17 -3.68
N ILE A 76 2.74 2.70 -3.12
CA ILE A 76 2.80 3.61 -1.97
C ILE A 76 1.93 3.05 -0.85
N TRP A 77 2.50 2.98 0.35
CA TRP A 77 1.81 2.63 1.58
C TRP A 77 1.64 3.87 2.45
N ASP A 78 0.40 4.15 2.82
CA ASP A 78 0.01 5.31 3.60
C ASP A 78 -0.75 4.89 4.86
N TYR A 79 -0.39 5.44 6.00
CA TYR A 79 -1.01 5.13 7.30
C TYR A 79 -1.81 6.33 7.76
N HIS A 80 -3.14 6.23 7.66
CA HIS A 80 -4.03 7.34 8.02
C HIS A 80 -5.35 6.88 8.60
N ALA A 81 -6.05 7.84 9.22
CA ALA A 81 -7.39 7.62 9.72
C ALA A 81 -8.38 7.41 8.56
N TRP A 82 -9.28 6.43 8.69
CA TRP A 82 -10.33 6.12 7.72
C TRP A 82 -11.21 7.33 7.38
N GLU A 83 -11.34 8.31 8.29
CA GLU A 83 -12.07 9.57 8.03
C GLU A 83 -11.43 10.43 6.92
N THR A 84 -10.15 10.17 6.61
CA THR A 84 -9.36 10.83 5.56
C THR A 84 -9.44 10.10 4.22
N TYR A 85 -10.09 8.93 4.18
CA TYR A 85 -10.20 8.10 2.99
C TYR A 85 -10.86 8.89 1.84
N GLY A 86 -10.19 8.97 0.69
CA GLY A 86 -10.65 9.72 -0.48
C GLY A 86 -10.36 11.23 -0.48
N ARG A 87 -9.67 11.78 0.52
CA ARG A 87 -9.28 13.21 0.58
C ARG A 87 -7.78 13.47 0.46
N VAL A 88 -6.98 12.43 0.28
CA VAL A 88 -5.52 12.55 0.21
C VAL A 88 -5.09 12.57 -1.25
N ALA A 89 -4.79 13.75 -1.79
CA ALA A 89 -3.93 13.84 -2.96
C ALA A 89 -2.49 13.63 -2.46
N MET A 90 -1.90 12.48 -2.80
CA MET A 90 -0.50 12.23 -2.44
C MET A 90 0.39 13.17 -3.26
N VAL A 91 0.95 14.18 -2.59
CA VAL A 91 1.93 15.11 -3.18
C VAL A 91 3.11 14.34 -3.79
N GLY A 92 3.43 13.14 -3.30
CA GLY A 92 4.48 12.26 -3.82
C GLY A 92 4.14 11.49 -5.11
N ALA A 93 2.86 11.42 -5.50
CA ALA A 93 2.45 10.82 -6.77
C ALA A 93 2.37 11.85 -7.91
N TYR A 94 2.62 13.14 -7.63
CA TYR A 94 2.59 14.18 -8.66
C TYR A 94 3.70 13.95 -9.70
N PRO A 95 3.39 13.95 -11.02
CA PRO A 95 2.11 14.29 -11.66
C PRO A 95 1.24 13.10 -12.11
N GLU A 96 1.63 11.85 -11.86
CA GLU A 96 1.04 10.62 -12.46
C GLU A 96 -0.51 10.54 -12.41
N PRO A 97 -1.20 10.83 -11.28
CA PRO A 97 -2.67 10.83 -11.21
C PRO A 97 -3.37 11.80 -12.16
N PHE A 98 -2.65 12.79 -12.69
CA PHE A 98 -3.19 13.81 -13.60
C PHE A 98 -2.80 13.56 -15.06
N VAL A 99 -1.89 12.63 -15.32
CA VAL A 99 -1.41 12.30 -16.67
C VAL A 99 -2.10 11.04 -17.19
N HIS A 100 -2.36 10.07 -16.31
CA HIS A 100 -2.91 8.76 -16.66
C HIS A 100 -4.23 8.43 -15.94
N GLY A 101 -4.93 9.47 -15.46
CA GLY A 101 -6.24 9.41 -14.80
C GLY A 101 -7.36 8.78 -15.63
#